data_AF-A0A2N1V0Q2-F1
#
_entry.id   AF-A0A2N1V0Q2-F1
#
_cell.length_a   1.000
_cell.length_b   1.000
_cell.length_c   1.000
_cell.angle_alpha   90.00
_cell.angle_beta   90.00
_cell.angle_gamma   90.00
#
_symmetry.space_group_name_H-M   'P 1'
#
loop_
_entity.id
_entity.type
_entity.pdbx_description
1 polymer ?
#
loop_
_entity_poly.entity_id
_entity_poly.type
_entity_poly.pdbx_seq_one_letter_code
_entity_poly.pdbx_strand_id
1 'polypeptide(L)'
;MSDPVCAQIEALSLNLPRYSRDALIARACKQHNARQHARAARLDDLYAEVQTISPSAHPNVLARVTVSYLRGLLEARYPILAGLRGDPAQFERYALAKAKMLATIAASYPWLADECQRQAV
;
A
#
# COMPACT_ATOMS: atom_id res chain seq x y z
N MET A 1 5.62 -9.35 -29.12
CA MET A 1 5.18 -7.94 -28.99
C MET A 1 5.17 -7.61 -27.50
N SER A 2 5.81 -6.52 -27.07
CA SER A 2 5.77 -6.12 -25.66
C SER A 2 4.34 -5.80 -25.25
N ASP A 3 3.90 -6.27 -24.09
CA ASP A 3 2.58 -5.96 -23.55
C ASP A 3 2.45 -4.43 -23.37
N PRO A 4 1.49 -3.76 -24.03
CA PRO A 4 1.36 -2.31 -23.96
C PRO A 4 1.07 -1.80 -22.54
N VAL A 5 0.40 -2.62 -21.71
CA VAL A 5 0.13 -2.27 -20.31
C VAL A 5 1.41 -2.30 -19.49
N CYS A 6 2.28 -3.30 -19.71
CA CYS A 6 3.58 -3.37 -19.03
C CYS A 6 4.47 -2.17 -19.38
N ALA A 7 4.55 -1.82 -20.67
CA ALA A 7 5.30 -0.63 -21.09
C ALA A 7 4.74 0.67 -20.47
N GLN A 8 3.40 0.77 -20.36
CA GLN A 8 2.77 1.91 -19.69
C GLN A 8 3.14 1.97 -18.20
N ILE A 9 3.11 0.84 -17.49
CA ILE A 9 3.51 0.76 -16.07
C ILE A 9 4.97 1.19 -15.89
N GLU A 10 5.87 0.69 -16.75
CA GLU A 10 7.29 1.03 -16.69
C GLU A 10 7.54 2.53 -16.89
N ALA A 11 6.81 3.15 -17.81
CA ALA A 11 6.90 4.58 -18.09
C ALA A 11 6.30 5.48 -16.99
N LEU A 12 5.52 4.95 -16.05
CA LEU A 12 4.95 5.76 -14.97
C LEU A 12 6.03 6.36 -14.07
N SER A 13 6.00 7.68 -13.93
CA SER A 13 6.75 8.41 -12.90
C SER A 13 5.92 8.46 -11.62
N LEU A 14 6.10 7.47 -10.76
CA LEU A 14 5.39 7.36 -9.48
C LEU A 14 5.96 8.37 -8.48
N ASN A 15 5.08 9.23 -7.96
CA ASN A 15 5.46 10.27 -7.02
C ASN A 15 4.70 10.11 -5.70
N LEU A 16 5.44 10.01 -4.60
CA LEU A 16 4.90 10.00 -3.24
C LEU A 16 4.97 11.39 -2.60
N PRO A 17 3.97 11.77 -1.80
CA PRO A 17 4.10 12.94 -0.93
C PRO A 17 5.27 12.72 0.04
N ARG A 18 5.94 13.80 0.42
CA ARG A 18 7.00 13.78 1.43
C ARG A 18 6.41 14.08 2.81
N TYR A 19 6.58 13.14 3.72
CA TYR A 19 6.18 13.28 5.13
C TYR A 19 7.37 12.94 6.02
N SER A 20 7.40 13.50 7.24
CA SER A 20 8.27 12.94 8.28
C SER A 20 7.81 11.52 8.62
N ARG A 21 8.72 10.72 9.19
CA ARG A 21 8.44 9.34 9.61
C ARG A 21 7.21 9.27 10.52
N ASP A 22 7.14 10.11 11.55
CA ASP A 22 6.05 10.07 12.54
C ASP A 22 4.72 10.50 11.93
N ALA A 23 4.72 11.54 11.08
CA ALA A 23 3.52 11.99 10.39
C ALA A 23 2.98 10.93 9.42
N LEU A 24 3.88 10.22 8.74
CA LEU A 24 3.51 9.13 7.84
C LEU A 24 2.92 7.95 8.62
N ILE A 25 3.54 7.53 9.72
CA ILE A 25 3.02 6.45 10.58
C ILE A 25 1.64 6.82 11.13
N ALA A 26 1.47 8.03 11.66
CA ALA A 26 0.18 8.48 12.19
C ALA A 26 -0.93 8.44 11.14
N ARG A 27 -0.64 8.89 9.90
CA ARG A 27 -1.58 8.83 8.77
C ARG A 27 -1.92 7.39 8.38
N ALA A 28 -0.92 6.50 8.34
CA ALA A 28 -1.11 5.09 8.02
C ALA A 28 -2.00 4.39 9.05
N CYS A 29 -1.74 4.59 10.35
CA CYS A 29 -2.57 4.08 11.44
C CYS A 29 -4.01 4.59 11.34
N LYS A 30 -4.20 5.91 11.15
CA LYS A 30 -5.53 6.50 11.00
C LYS A 30 -6.31 5.90 9.84
N GLN A 31 -5.68 5.76 8.67
CA GLN A 31 -6.32 5.17 7.49
C GLN A 31 -6.63 3.68 7.70
N HIS A 32 -5.73 2.93 8.34
CA HIS A 32 -5.95 1.52 8.66
C HIS A 32 -7.17 1.35 9.56
N ASN A 33 -7.21 2.09 10.68
CA ASN A 33 -8.29 1.99 11.66
C ASN A 33 -9.63 2.39 11.04
N ALA A 34 -9.66 3.46 10.23
CA ALA A 34 -10.87 3.86 9.50
C ALA A 34 -11.40 2.75 8.58
N ARG A 35 -10.51 2.02 7.89
CA ARG A 35 -10.90 0.86 7.06
C ARG A 35 -11.42 -0.30 7.89
N GLN A 36 -10.83 -0.57 9.05
CA GLN A 36 -11.31 -1.63 9.94
C GLN A 36 -12.70 -1.30 10.50
N HIS A 37 -12.93 -0.06 10.94
CA HIS A 37 -14.26 0.39 11.37
C HIS A 37 -15.30 0.28 10.25
N ALA A 38 -14.97 0.74 9.04
CA ALA A 38 -15.87 0.64 7.89
C ALA A 38 -16.18 -0.83 7.52
N ARG A 39 -15.23 -1.75 7.72
CA ARG A 39 -15.44 -3.17 7.49
C ARG A 39 -16.33 -3.80 8.56
N ALA A 40 -16.10 -3.50 9.84
CA ALA A 40 -16.94 -3.99 10.94
C ALA A 40 -18.39 -3.53 10.79
N ALA A 41 -18.60 -2.25 10.48
CA ALA A 41 -19.93 -1.68 10.26
C ALA A 41 -20.71 -2.35 9.11
N ARG A 42 -20.02 -2.90 8.09
CA ARG A 42 -20.66 -3.62 6.97
C ARG A 42 -21.04 -5.05 7.30
N LEU A 43 -20.37 -5.67 8.26
CA LEU A 43 -20.59 -7.07 8.62
C LEU A 43 -21.71 -7.24 9.65
N ASP A 44 -22.31 -6.13 10.13
CA ASP A 44 -23.28 -6.09 11.23
C ASP A 44 -22.83 -6.85 12.49
N ASP A 45 -21.51 -7.04 12.59
CA ASP A 45 -20.86 -7.79 13.66
C ASP A 45 -20.68 -6.83 14.83
N LEU A 46 -21.79 -6.59 15.54
CA LEU A 46 -21.92 -5.77 16.74
C LEU A 46 -20.91 -6.13 17.85
N TYR A 47 -20.29 -7.31 17.76
CA TYR A 47 -19.39 -7.86 18.77
C TYR A 47 -17.92 -7.96 18.33
N ALA A 48 -17.60 -7.66 17.06
CA ALA A 48 -16.21 -7.63 16.61
C ALA A 48 -15.53 -6.36 17.14
N GLU A 49 -14.72 -6.51 18.20
CA GLU A 49 -13.81 -5.44 18.63
C GLU A 49 -12.86 -5.08 17.47
N VAL A 50 -12.98 -3.84 16.99
CA VAL A 50 -12.14 -3.33 15.92
C VAL A 50 -10.72 -3.22 16.43
N GLN A 51 -9.84 -4.13 16.00
CA GLN A 51 -8.43 -4.04 16.32
C GLN A 51 -7.84 -2.78 15.67
N THR A 52 -7.60 -1.77 16.51
CA THR A 52 -6.95 -0.52 16.10
C THR A 52 -5.45 -0.60 16.34
N ILE A 53 -4.69 0.07 15.48
CA ILE A 53 -3.24 0.18 15.60
C ILE A 53 -2.91 1.61 16.01
N SER A 54 -2.12 1.75 17.07
CA SER A 54 -1.56 3.02 17.51
C SER A 54 -0.15 3.24 16.93
N PRO A 55 0.37 4.48 16.90
CA PRO A 55 1.76 4.77 16.55
C PRO A 55 2.80 4.15 17.50
N SER A 56 2.38 3.63 18.65
CA SER A 56 3.25 2.93 19.62
C SER A 56 3.28 1.41 19.40
N ALA A 57 2.62 0.89 18.36
CA ALA A 57 2.64 -0.53 18.03
C ALA A 57 4.04 -1.00 17.63
N HIS A 58 4.22 -2.32 17.57
CA HIS A 58 5.51 -2.92 17.20
C HIS A 58 6.02 -2.38 15.84
N PRO A 59 7.32 -2.07 15.69
CA PRO A 59 7.88 -1.48 14.48
C PRO A 59 7.52 -2.21 13.17
N ASN A 60 7.54 -3.55 13.18
CA ASN A 60 7.16 -4.34 12.00
C ASN A 60 5.68 -4.17 11.60
N VAL A 61 4.79 -3.99 12.59
CA VAL A 61 3.38 -3.70 12.32
C VAL A 61 3.25 -2.32 11.69
N LEU A 62 3.96 -1.32 12.24
CA LEU A 62 3.99 0.05 11.71
C LEU A 62 4.54 0.11 10.28
N ALA A 63 5.62 -0.62 9.99
CA ALA A 63 6.18 -0.72 8.64
C ALA A 63 5.15 -1.30 7.66
N ARG A 64 4.52 -2.43 8.02
CA ARG A 64 3.50 -3.09 7.20
C ARG A 64 2.33 -2.18 6.86
N VAL A 65 1.74 -1.52 7.86
CA VAL A 65 0.61 -0.60 7.62
C VAL A 65 1.03 0.63 6.83
N THR A 66 2.25 1.11 7.03
CA THR A 66 2.78 2.27 6.30
C THR A 66 2.99 1.96 4.82
N VAL A 67 3.59 0.82 4.48
CA VAL A 67 3.73 0.38 3.08
C VAL A 67 2.36 0.17 2.44
N SER A 68 1.41 -0.44 3.16
CA SER A 68 0.03 -0.61 2.66
C SER A 68 -0.67 0.74 2.40
N TYR A 69 -0.47 1.72 3.28
CA TYR A 69 -0.98 3.08 3.10
C TYR A 69 -0.40 3.75 1.86
N LEU A 70 0.93 3.74 1.68
CA LEU A 70 1.60 4.36 0.54
C LEU A 70 1.21 3.71 -0.78
N ARG A 71 1.10 2.37 -0.83
CA ARG A 71 0.57 1.66 -2.00
C ARG A 71 -0.85 2.10 -2.33
N GLY A 72 -1.71 2.24 -1.31
CA GLY A 72 -3.06 2.76 -1.48
C GLY A 72 -3.09 4.19 -2.06
N LEU A 73 -2.15 5.05 -1.67
CA LEU A 73 -2.03 6.40 -2.27
C LEU A 73 -1.64 6.34 -3.74
N LEU A 74 -0.70 5.46 -4.11
CA LEU A 74 -0.29 5.27 -5.49
C LEU A 74 -1.44 4.69 -6.32
N GLU A 75 -2.13 3.66 -5.84
CA GLU A 75 -3.30 3.07 -6.50
C GLU A 75 -4.41 4.12 -6.70
N ALA A 76 -4.65 4.99 -5.72
CA ALA A 76 -5.64 6.07 -5.84
C ALA A 76 -5.22 7.16 -6.85
N ARG A 77 -3.93 7.46 -6.94
CA ARG A 77 -3.40 8.49 -7.86
C ARG A 77 -3.24 7.99 -9.30
N TYR A 78 -2.99 6.70 -9.47
CA TYR A 78 -2.75 6.06 -10.77
C TYR A 78 -3.76 4.91 -10.96
N PRO A 79 -4.97 5.20 -11.49
CA PRO A 79 -6.06 4.23 -11.59
C PRO A 79 -5.71 2.94 -12.34
N ILE A 80 -4.76 3.00 -13.28
CA ILE A 80 -4.23 1.82 -13.96
C ILE A 80 -3.67 0.78 -12.97
N LEU A 81 -3.03 1.20 -11.88
CA LEU A 81 -2.49 0.29 -10.87
C LEU A 81 -3.62 -0.38 -10.06
N ALA A 82 -4.67 0.38 -9.74
CA ALA A 82 -5.82 -0.12 -9.01
C ALA A 82 -6.63 -1.14 -9.83
N GLY A 83 -6.78 -0.89 -11.13
CA GLY A 83 -7.55 -1.75 -12.05
C GLY A 83 -6.95 -3.14 -12.27
N LEU A 84 -5.66 -3.34 -11.99
CA LEU A 84 -5.00 -4.65 -12.14
C LEU A 84 -5.20 -5.57 -10.93
N ARG A 85 -5.64 -5.02 -9.79
CA ARG A 85 -5.63 -5.73 -8.52
C ARG A 85 -6.83 -6.67 -8.42
N GLY A 86 -6.55 -7.94 -8.13
CA GLY A 86 -7.57 -8.95 -7.83
C GLY A 86 -8.13 -9.68 -9.05
N ASP A 87 -7.65 -9.36 -10.26
CA ASP A 87 -7.93 -10.11 -11.47
C ASP A 87 -6.79 -11.12 -11.73
N PRO A 88 -7.05 -12.45 -11.68
CA PRO A 88 -6.05 -13.47 -11.99
C PRO A 88 -5.42 -13.32 -13.37
N ALA A 89 -6.16 -12.83 -14.38
CA ALA A 89 -5.64 -12.61 -15.73
C ALA A 89 -4.64 -11.44 -15.79
N GLN A 90 -4.65 -10.57 -14.79
CA GLN A 90 -3.74 -9.42 -14.67
C GLN A 90 -2.59 -9.68 -13.70
N PHE A 91 -2.44 -10.91 -13.18
CA PHE A 91 -1.50 -11.22 -12.10
C PHE A 91 -0.07 -10.75 -12.40
N GLU A 92 0.46 -11.05 -13.58
CA GLU A 92 1.82 -10.67 -13.98
C GLU A 92 1.98 -9.14 -14.09
N ARG A 93 1.00 -8.46 -14.69
CA ARG A 93 0.97 -6.98 -14.79
C ARG A 93 0.89 -6.34 -13.41
N TYR A 94 0.09 -6.92 -12.52
CA TYR A 94 0.00 -6.46 -11.13
C TYR A 94 1.29 -6.72 -10.36
N ALA A 95 1.97 -7.85 -10.59
CA ALA A 95 3.28 -8.13 -10.00
C ALA A 95 4.31 -7.07 -10.43
N LEU A 96 4.36 -6.71 -11.72
CA LEU A 96 5.19 -5.62 -12.23
C LEU A 96 4.85 -4.27 -11.58
N ALA A 97 3.56 -3.91 -11.55
CA ALA A 97 3.07 -2.71 -10.90
C ALA A 97 3.47 -2.66 -9.41
N LYS A 98 3.27 -3.77 -8.69
CA LYS A 98 3.62 -3.92 -7.27
C LYS A 98 5.11 -3.76 -7.04
N ALA A 99 5.96 -4.40 -7.86
CA ALA A 99 7.41 -4.25 -7.79
C ALA A 99 7.83 -2.78 -7.95
N LYS A 100 7.30 -2.09 -8.96
CA LYS A 100 7.58 -0.66 -9.21
C LYS A 100 7.11 0.23 -8.05
N MET A 101 5.93 -0.02 -7.49
CA MET A 101 5.43 0.71 -6.31
C MET A 101 6.34 0.51 -5.10
N LEU A 102 6.73 -0.72 -4.80
CA LEU A 102 7.58 -1.06 -3.66
C LEU A 102 8.99 -0.44 -3.80
N ALA A 103 9.57 -0.50 -5.00
CA ALA A 103 10.85 0.17 -5.29
C ALA A 103 10.75 1.70 -5.09
N THR A 104 9.66 2.32 -5.54
CA THR A 104 9.42 3.76 -5.36
C THR A 104 9.29 4.12 -3.88
N ILE A 105 8.60 3.29 -3.10
CA ILE A 105 8.44 3.48 -1.64
C ILE A 105 9.80 3.37 -0.95
N ALA A 106 10.57 2.31 -1.22
CA ALA A 106 11.88 2.11 -0.61
C ALA A 106 12.85 3.25 -0.92
N ALA A 107 12.82 3.76 -2.17
CA ALA A 107 13.63 4.92 -2.56
C ALA A 107 13.21 6.22 -1.84
N SER A 108 11.91 6.43 -1.64
CA SER A 108 11.39 7.64 -0.98
C SER A 108 11.51 7.59 0.54
N TYR A 109 11.45 6.39 1.11
CA TYR A 109 11.44 6.12 2.56
C TYR A 109 12.35 4.92 2.88
N PRO A 110 13.68 5.12 2.96
CA PRO A 110 14.65 4.02 3.10
C PRO A 110 14.43 3.13 4.32
N TRP A 111 13.88 3.66 5.41
CA TRP A 111 13.54 2.89 6.62
C TRP A 111 12.42 1.85 6.41
N LEU A 112 11.75 1.84 5.25
CA LEU A 112 10.75 0.84 4.87
C LEU A 112 11.30 -0.23 3.90
N ALA A 113 12.58 -0.15 3.50
CA ALA A 113 13.14 -1.02 2.46
C ALA A 113 12.97 -2.51 2.77
N ASP A 114 13.24 -2.94 4.01
CA ASP A 114 13.12 -4.34 4.41
C ASP A 114 11.67 -4.86 4.29
N GLU A 115 10.70 -4.04 4.68
CA GLU A 115 9.29 -4.38 4.55
C GLU A 115 8.84 -4.39 3.08
N CYS A 116 9.38 -3.49 2.26
CA CYS A 116 9.16 -3.50 0.82
C CYS A 116 9.71 -4.78 0.17
N GLN A 117 10.92 -5.21 0.55
CA GLN A 117 11.52 -6.45 0.07
C GLN A 117 10.69 -7.67 0.50
N ARG A 118 10.28 -7.72 1.78
CA ARG A 118 9.41 -8.79 2.30
C ARG A 118 8.09 -8.91 1.54
N GLN A 119 7.51 -7.78 1.12
CA GLN A 119 6.28 -7.77 0.33
C GLN A 119 6.51 -8.03 -1.17
N ALA A 120 7.74 -7.99 -1.68
CA ALA A 120 8.01 -8.21 -3.10
C ALA A 120 7.97 -9.69 -3.50
N VAL A 121 8.27 -10.57 -2.55
CA VAL A 121 8.09 -12.04 -2.63
C VAL A 121 6.59 -12.37 -2.67
#